data_AF-A0A850GVH8-F1
#
_entry.id   AF-A0A850GVH8-F1
#
_cell.length_a   1.000
_cell.length_b   1.000
_cell.length_c   1.000
_cell.angle_alpha   90.00
_cell.angle_beta   90.00
_cell.angle_gamma   90.00
#
_symmetry.space_group_name_H-M   'P 1'
#
loop_
_entity.id
_entity.type
_entity.pdbx_description
1 polymer ?
#
loop_
_entity_poly.entity_id
_entity_poly.type
_entity_poly.pdbx_seq_one_letter_code
_entity_poly.pdbx_strand_id
1 'polypeptide(L)'
;MDRKRIFDLVDAEAPGIWNIPGSVLIFDGLLDLAGSVLPDKAKPAPAKGEGAADGDAFGSALAVILRHEGGYVNDPDDAGGRTNLGVTQRVWEKFVGRKVGETEMRALTPEMVEPLYERHYWEASGADLLPLGLGLCVFDFAVNAGPARAVAFLQEVVGATPDGRFGPQTLAEVLKDVQDVGEPTVIALYQKAREGYYRTRKMFWKYGKGWLRRNAETTEAALALAK
;
A
#
# COMPACT_ATOMS: atom_id res chain seq x y z
N MET A 1 2.56 11.54 17.96
CA MET A 1 3.91 11.57 18.57
C MET A 1 4.88 11.94 17.48
N ASP A 2 5.61 13.05 17.62
CA ASP A 2 6.38 13.71 16.56
C ASP A 2 7.65 12.91 16.16
N ARG A 3 7.86 12.72 14.86
CA ARG A 3 8.93 11.94 14.20
C ARG A 3 10.34 12.42 14.57
N LYS A 4 10.48 13.70 14.95
CA LYS A 4 11.75 14.24 15.47
C LYS A 4 12.18 13.54 16.76
N ARG A 5 11.22 13.13 17.60
CA ARG A 5 11.48 12.59 18.95
C ARG A 5 12.03 11.16 18.95
N ILE A 6 11.68 10.35 17.94
CA ILE A 6 12.17 8.97 17.81
C ILE A 6 13.63 8.98 17.33
N PHE A 7 13.95 9.82 16.34
CA PHE A 7 15.33 10.01 15.88
C PHE A 7 16.23 10.58 16.98
N ASP A 8 15.77 11.62 17.68
CA ASP A 8 16.54 12.24 18.78
C ASP A 8 16.80 11.25 19.93
N LEU A 9 15.88 10.31 20.22
CA LEU A 9 16.05 9.29 21.27
C LEU A 9 17.08 8.22 20.91
N VAL A 10 17.11 7.81 19.63
CA VAL A 10 18.08 6.83 19.15
C VAL A 10 19.49 7.43 19.10
N ASP A 11 19.61 8.70 18.71
CA ASP A 11 20.90 9.40 18.69
C ASP A 11 21.43 9.77 20.08
N ALA A 12 20.55 10.03 21.06
CA ALA A 12 20.95 10.35 22.43
C ALA A 12 21.53 9.14 23.19
N GLU A 13 21.01 7.94 22.93
CA GLU A 13 21.45 6.70 23.58
C GLU A 13 22.66 6.06 22.87
N ALA A 14 22.86 6.31 21.57
CA ALA A 14 23.98 5.76 20.79
C ALA A 14 24.51 6.73 19.71
N PRO A 15 25.23 7.80 20.10
CA PRO A 15 25.70 8.80 19.14
C PRO A 15 26.69 8.20 18.13
N GLY A 16 26.36 8.30 16.84
CA GLY A 16 27.21 7.87 15.73
C GLY A 16 26.97 6.44 15.22
N ILE A 17 25.91 5.76 15.69
CA ILE A 17 25.56 4.39 15.26
C ILE A 17 25.32 4.26 13.74
N TRP A 18 25.02 5.38 13.07
CA TRP A 18 24.79 5.46 11.63
C TRP A 18 26.07 5.53 10.77
N ASN A 19 27.25 5.69 11.38
CA ASN A 19 28.52 5.91 10.68
C ASN A 19 29.49 4.71 10.74
N ILE A 20 29.00 3.49 11.03
CA ILE A 20 29.83 2.28 11.05
C ILE A 20 29.63 1.49 9.75
N PRO A 21 30.68 1.26 8.93
CA PRO A 21 30.57 0.43 7.74
C PRO A 21 30.29 -1.04 8.12
N GLY A 22 29.15 -1.60 7.68
CA GLY A 22 28.80 -3.02 7.87
C GLY A 22 27.77 -3.34 8.96
N SER A 23 26.98 -2.37 9.42
CA SER A 23 26.03 -2.52 10.55
C SER A 23 24.67 -3.15 10.19
N VAL A 24 24.66 -4.41 9.75
CA VAL A 24 23.43 -5.25 9.70
C VAL A 24 23.35 -6.22 10.89
N LEU A 25 24.46 -6.44 11.60
CA LEU A 25 24.58 -7.52 12.60
C LEU A 25 24.44 -7.08 14.08
N ILE A 26 23.99 -5.85 14.36
CA ILE A 26 23.75 -5.38 15.75
C ILE A 26 22.27 -5.03 15.98
N PHE A 27 21.34 -5.56 15.19
CA PHE A 27 19.90 -5.39 15.44
C PHE A 27 19.29 -6.57 16.21
N ASP A 28 19.84 -7.77 16.08
CA ASP A 28 19.31 -8.98 16.75
C ASP A 28 19.52 -8.95 18.28
N GLY A 29 20.63 -8.37 18.76
CA GLY A 29 20.95 -8.37 20.20
C GLY A 29 20.19 -7.33 21.06
N LEU A 30 19.60 -6.29 20.45
CA LEU A 30 18.95 -5.20 21.20
C LEU A 30 17.45 -5.44 21.40
N LEU A 31 16.81 -6.23 20.52
CA LEU A 31 15.41 -6.65 20.64
C LEU A 31 15.20 -7.68 21.75
N ASP A 32 16.19 -8.55 22.00
CA ASP A 32 16.11 -9.59 23.04
C ASP A 32 16.13 -9.01 24.47
N LEU A 33 16.78 -7.86 24.68
CA LEU A 33 16.80 -7.21 26.00
C LEU A 33 15.45 -6.53 26.33
N ALA A 34 14.77 -5.99 25.33
CA ALA A 34 13.48 -5.31 25.49
C ALA A 34 12.30 -6.28 25.72
N GLY A 35 12.40 -7.52 25.24
CA GLY A 35 11.36 -8.55 25.37
C GLY A 35 11.21 -9.15 26.77
N SER A 36 12.18 -8.98 27.66
CA SER A 36 12.21 -9.66 28.97
C SER A 36 11.51 -8.92 30.12
N VAL A 37 11.00 -7.69 29.91
CA VAL A 37 10.53 -6.81 31.00
C VAL A 37 9.04 -6.45 30.96
N LEU A 38 8.26 -6.84 29.94
CA LEU A 38 6.84 -6.45 29.87
C LEU A 38 5.89 -7.64 30.06
N PRO A 39 5.00 -7.62 31.08
CA PRO A 39 4.07 -8.72 31.32
C PRO A 39 2.91 -8.71 30.32
N ASP A 40 2.48 -9.93 29.98
CA ASP A 40 1.36 -10.26 29.11
C ASP A 40 0.06 -9.54 29.53
N LYS A 41 -0.47 -8.65 28.69
CA LYS A 41 -1.83 -8.11 28.85
C LYS A 41 -2.55 -7.97 27.51
N ALA A 42 -3.80 -8.44 27.55
CA ALA A 42 -4.77 -8.51 26.48
C ALA A 42 -4.83 -7.24 25.59
N LYS A 43 -5.03 -7.50 24.30
CA LYS A 43 -5.20 -6.51 23.23
C LYS A 43 -6.31 -5.51 23.57
N PRO A 44 -6.01 -4.23 23.80
CA PRO A 44 -7.05 -3.22 23.93
C PRO A 44 -7.69 -2.96 22.56
N ALA A 45 -9.00 -2.71 22.55
CA ALA A 45 -9.73 -2.22 21.38
C ALA A 45 -9.08 -0.92 20.86
N PRO A 46 -9.09 -0.65 19.54
CA PRO A 46 -8.42 0.52 19.00
C PRO A 46 -9.12 1.79 19.52
N ALA A 47 -8.37 2.56 20.32
CA ALA A 47 -8.70 3.92 20.68
C ALA A 47 -8.63 4.80 19.42
N LYS A 48 -9.63 5.66 19.22
CA LYS A 48 -9.58 6.74 18.23
C LYS A 48 -8.40 7.65 18.58
N GLY A 49 -7.45 7.80 17.67
CA GLY A 49 -6.27 8.64 17.82
C GLY A 49 -6.12 9.57 16.61
N GLU A 50 -5.89 10.84 16.92
CA GLU A 50 -5.82 11.99 16.01
C GLU A 50 -4.56 11.98 15.12
N GLY A 51 -4.73 12.32 13.84
CA GLY A 51 -3.66 12.52 12.85
C GLY A 51 -4.22 13.17 11.57
N ALA A 52 -4.44 14.48 11.59
CA ALA A 52 -5.10 15.25 10.53
C ALA A 52 -4.25 15.49 9.24
N ALA A 53 -3.34 14.56 8.90
CA ALA A 53 -2.56 14.60 7.65
C ALA A 53 -2.76 13.35 6.77
N ASP A 54 -3.15 12.22 7.37
CA ASP A 54 -3.26 10.94 6.65
C ASP A 54 -4.57 10.82 5.85
N GLY A 55 -5.63 11.50 6.28
CA GLY A 55 -6.92 11.53 5.59
C GLY A 55 -6.90 12.26 4.23
N ASP A 56 -5.98 13.22 4.03
CA ASP A 56 -5.88 13.96 2.76
C ASP A 56 -5.13 13.17 1.69
N ALA A 57 -4.03 12.49 2.08
CA ALA A 57 -3.24 11.63 1.21
C ALA A 57 -4.04 10.41 0.74
N PHE A 58 -4.62 9.67 1.69
CA PHE A 58 -5.44 8.50 1.37
C PHE A 58 -6.71 8.88 0.60
N GLY A 59 -7.43 9.92 1.03
CA GLY A 59 -8.63 10.40 0.34
C GLY A 59 -8.35 10.82 -1.10
N SER A 60 -7.26 11.55 -1.33
CA SER A 60 -6.82 11.93 -2.68
C SER A 60 -6.46 10.72 -3.54
N ALA A 61 -5.76 9.75 -2.97
CA ALA A 61 -5.41 8.51 -3.67
C ALA A 61 -6.65 7.67 -4.00
N LEU A 62 -7.55 7.48 -3.04
CA LEU A 62 -8.81 6.77 -3.21
C LEU A 62 -9.69 7.43 -4.28
N ALA A 63 -9.73 8.76 -4.33
CA ALA A 63 -10.45 9.49 -5.37
C ALA A 63 -9.86 9.25 -6.79
N VAL A 64 -8.56 8.99 -6.93
CA VAL A 64 -7.96 8.56 -8.20
C VAL A 64 -8.41 7.13 -8.54
N ILE A 65 -8.33 6.21 -7.58
CA ILE A 65 -8.76 4.81 -7.77
C ILE A 65 -10.23 4.72 -8.18
N LEU A 66 -11.13 5.39 -7.44
CA LEU A 66 -12.57 5.35 -7.67
C LEU A 66 -12.98 6.06 -8.98
N ARG A 67 -12.18 6.99 -9.50
CA ARG A 67 -12.40 7.56 -10.85
C ARG A 67 -12.21 6.53 -11.95
N HIS A 68 -11.29 5.58 -11.76
CA HIS A 68 -11.08 4.46 -12.69
C HIS A 68 -12.12 3.35 -12.49
N GLU A 69 -12.74 3.26 -11.31
CA GLU A 69 -13.74 2.26 -10.96
C GLU A 69 -15.15 2.82 -11.12
N GLY A 70 -15.65 2.72 -12.36
CA GLY A 70 -17.05 3.01 -12.68
C GLY A 70 -18.04 2.16 -11.87
N GLY A 71 -19.28 2.64 -11.81
CA GLY A 71 -20.37 2.09 -10.98
C GLY A 71 -20.78 0.64 -11.26
N TYR A 72 -21.76 0.18 -10.48
CA TYR A 72 -22.27 -1.20 -10.41
C TYR A 72 -22.24 -1.98 -11.73
N VAL A 73 -21.47 -3.08 -11.74
CA VAL A 73 -21.46 -4.08 -12.83
C VAL A 73 -22.00 -5.40 -12.28
N ASN A 74 -23.01 -5.95 -12.97
CA ASN A 74 -23.52 -7.29 -12.73
C ASN A 74 -23.23 -8.13 -13.97
N ASP A 75 -22.14 -8.89 -13.94
CA ASP A 75 -21.82 -9.88 -14.96
C ASP A 75 -22.40 -11.24 -14.52
N PRO A 76 -23.36 -11.82 -15.28
CA PRO A 76 -23.94 -13.12 -14.93
C PRO A 76 -22.95 -14.29 -14.98
N ASP A 77 -21.78 -14.14 -15.61
CA ASP A 77 -20.78 -15.21 -15.76
C ASP A 77 -19.60 -15.10 -14.76
N ASP A 78 -19.61 -14.15 -13.82
CA ASP A 78 -18.51 -13.94 -12.88
C ASP A 78 -18.67 -14.73 -11.57
N ALA A 79 -17.75 -15.68 -11.33
CA ALA A 79 -17.64 -16.46 -10.10
C ALA A 79 -17.35 -15.61 -8.84
N GLY A 80 -17.00 -14.33 -8.99
CA GLY A 80 -16.82 -13.35 -7.90
C GLY A 80 -18.11 -12.70 -7.38
N GLY A 81 -19.21 -12.83 -8.14
CA GLY A 81 -20.49 -12.18 -7.84
C GLY A 81 -20.53 -10.71 -8.22
N ARG A 82 -21.56 -10.00 -7.73
CA ARG A 82 -21.82 -8.58 -8.00
C ARG A 82 -20.63 -7.71 -7.55
N THR A 83 -20.28 -6.70 -8.35
CA THR A 83 -19.20 -5.75 -8.01
C THR A 83 -19.71 -4.32 -8.06
N ASN A 84 -19.38 -3.53 -7.04
CA ASN A 84 -19.67 -2.09 -6.99
C ASN A 84 -18.49 -1.37 -6.35
N LEU A 85 -18.10 -0.21 -6.90
CA LEU A 85 -16.95 0.57 -6.44
C LEU A 85 -15.68 -0.30 -6.28
N GLY A 86 -15.43 -1.21 -7.24
CA GLY A 86 -14.32 -2.18 -7.23
C GLY A 86 -14.38 -3.29 -6.18
N VAL A 87 -15.36 -3.26 -5.29
CA VAL A 87 -15.52 -4.27 -4.24
C VAL A 87 -16.44 -5.39 -4.73
N THR A 88 -15.88 -6.58 -4.89
CA THR A 88 -16.67 -7.79 -5.17
C THR A 88 -17.50 -8.19 -3.94
N GLN A 89 -18.65 -8.82 -4.17
CA GLN A 89 -19.49 -9.34 -3.09
C GLN A 89 -18.69 -10.21 -2.11
N ARG A 90 -17.82 -11.09 -2.60
CA ARG A 90 -16.98 -11.94 -1.73
C ARG A 90 -16.05 -11.12 -0.81
N VAL A 91 -15.44 -10.07 -1.35
CA VAL A 91 -14.54 -9.19 -0.58
C VAL A 91 -15.35 -8.42 0.46
N TRP A 92 -16.51 -7.89 0.07
CA TRP A 92 -17.41 -7.19 1.01
C TRP A 92 -17.90 -8.12 2.12
N GLU A 93 -18.39 -9.32 1.80
CA GLU A 93 -18.84 -10.32 2.79
C GLU A 93 -17.75 -10.68 3.79
N LYS A 94 -16.51 -10.84 3.31
CA LYS A 94 -15.36 -11.11 4.18
C LYS A 94 -15.08 -9.93 5.11
N PHE A 95 -15.20 -8.70 4.61
CA PHE A 95 -14.99 -7.49 5.38
C PHE A 95 -16.06 -7.29 6.46
N VAL A 96 -17.34 -7.43 6.11
CA VAL A 96 -18.46 -7.27 7.07
C VAL A 96 -18.72 -8.52 7.92
N GLY A 97 -18.06 -9.64 7.62
CA GLY A 97 -18.18 -10.89 8.36
C GLY A 97 -19.52 -11.60 8.21
N ARG A 98 -20.31 -11.27 7.18
CA ARG A 98 -21.62 -11.89 6.91
C ARG A 98 -21.94 -11.94 5.42
N LYS A 99 -22.92 -12.77 5.06
CA LYS A 99 -23.50 -12.77 3.72
C LYS A 99 -24.27 -11.47 3.46
N VAL A 100 -24.20 -10.99 2.22
CA VAL A 100 -24.84 -9.75 1.77
C VAL A 100 -25.69 -10.01 0.52
N GLY A 101 -26.76 -9.24 0.36
CA GLY A 101 -27.67 -9.35 -0.78
C GLY A 101 -27.35 -8.34 -1.90
N GLU A 102 -28.08 -8.44 -3.01
CA GLU A 102 -27.96 -7.49 -4.13
C GLU A 102 -28.22 -6.04 -3.73
N THR A 103 -29.30 -5.83 -2.98
CA THR A 103 -29.73 -4.49 -2.54
C THR A 103 -28.62 -3.78 -1.77
N GLU A 104 -27.91 -4.52 -0.92
CA GLU A 104 -26.78 -3.97 -0.17
C GLU A 104 -25.58 -3.67 -1.07
N MET A 105 -25.21 -4.60 -1.96
CA MET A 105 -24.11 -4.37 -2.91
C MET A 105 -24.36 -3.14 -3.80
N ARG A 106 -25.61 -2.91 -4.21
CA ARG A 106 -26.01 -1.71 -4.97
C ARG A 106 -25.99 -0.43 -4.15
N ALA A 107 -26.20 -0.53 -2.84
CA ALA A 107 -26.23 0.60 -1.92
C ALA A 107 -24.85 1.01 -1.40
N LEU A 108 -23.77 0.29 -1.76
CA LEU A 108 -22.41 0.68 -1.39
C LEU A 108 -22.09 2.10 -1.86
N THR A 109 -21.63 2.92 -0.92
CA THR A 109 -21.11 4.27 -1.17
C THR A 109 -19.59 4.29 -0.98
N PRO A 110 -18.88 5.29 -1.53
CA PRO A 110 -17.44 5.46 -1.28
C PRO A 110 -17.09 5.42 0.21
N GLU A 111 -17.87 6.09 1.05
CA GLU A 111 -17.66 6.17 2.50
C GLU A 111 -17.83 4.80 3.19
N MET A 112 -18.69 3.93 2.64
CA MET A 112 -18.85 2.58 3.17
C MET A 112 -17.64 1.68 2.86
N VAL A 113 -17.07 1.83 1.65
CA VAL A 113 -15.95 0.98 1.21
C VAL A 113 -14.60 1.56 1.61
N GLU A 114 -14.52 2.83 1.96
CA GLU A 114 -13.29 3.52 2.35
C GLU A 114 -12.46 2.76 3.42
N PRO A 115 -13.04 2.30 4.55
CA PRO A 115 -12.27 1.58 5.57
C PRO A 115 -11.77 0.21 5.08
N LEU A 116 -12.43 -0.37 4.07
CA LEU A 116 -11.95 -1.58 3.41
C LEU A 116 -10.70 -1.25 2.59
N TYR A 117 -10.74 -0.17 1.81
CA TYR A 117 -9.60 0.25 0.99
C TYR A 117 -8.39 0.64 1.82
N GLU A 118 -8.61 1.42 2.87
CA GLU A 118 -7.57 1.87 3.80
C GLU A 118 -6.84 0.67 4.39
N ARG A 119 -7.58 -0.22 5.05
CA ARG A 119 -6.97 -1.34 5.78
C ARG A 119 -6.43 -2.45 4.89
N HIS A 120 -7.14 -2.80 3.82
CA HIS A 120 -6.81 -3.99 3.02
C HIS A 120 -5.92 -3.72 1.83
N TYR A 121 -5.73 -2.47 1.44
CA TYR A 121 -4.87 -2.13 0.30
C TYR A 121 -3.88 -1.01 0.64
N TRP A 122 -4.31 0.11 1.21
CA TRP A 122 -3.42 1.24 1.52
C TRP A 122 -2.38 0.84 2.59
N GLU A 123 -2.82 0.56 3.82
CA GLU A 123 -1.96 0.13 4.93
C GLU A 123 -1.30 -1.22 4.64
N ALA A 124 -2.05 -2.19 4.08
CA ALA A 124 -1.54 -3.53 3.83
C ALA A 124 -0.40 -3.58 2.79
N SER A 125 -0.28 -2.56 1.95
CA SER A 125 0.84 -2.40 1.00
C SER A 125 1.92 -1.46 1.49
N GLY A 126 1.75 -0.86 2.67
CA GLY A 126 2.63 0.16 3.24
C GLY A 126 2.57 1.50 2.53
N ALA A 127 1.55 1.74 1.70
CA ALA A 127 1.44 2.96 0.88
C ALA A 127 1.31 4.23 1.74
N ASP A 128 0.78 4.11 2.96
CA ASP A 128 0.73 5.14 3.99
C ASP A 128 2.12 5.61 4.45
N LEU A 129 3.13 4.76 4.32
CA LEU A 129 4.49 5.03 4.77
C LEU A 129 5.42 5.50 3.64
N LEU A 130 4.94 5.48 2.40
CA LEU A 130 5.71 5.84 1.21
C LEU A 130 5.59 7.33 0.88
N PRO A 131 6.55 7.90 0.11
CA PRO A 131 6.33 9.16 -0.60
C PRO A 131 5.02 9.10 -1.39
N LEU A 132 4.23 10.18 -1.37
CA LEU A 132 2.83 10.16 -1.76
C LEU A 132 2.60 9.70 -3.22
N GLY A 133 3.45 10.12 -4.15
CA GLY A 133 3.35 9.71 -5.55
C GLY A 133 3.60 8.21 -5.70
N LEU A 134 4.66 7.70 -5.08
CA LEU A 134 4.97 6.27 -5.07
C LEU A 134 3.88 5.46 -4.35
N GLY A 135 3.39 5.94 -3.21
CA GLY A 135 2.29 5.34 -2.44
C GLY A 135 1.02 5.18 -3.28
N LEU A 136 0.64 6.20 -4.05
CA LEU A 136 -0.49 6.13 -4.99
C LEU A 136 -0.32 4.99 -6.01
N CYS A 137 0.86 4.86 -6.61
CA CYS A 137 1.15 3.80 -7.57
C CYS A 137 1.08 2.40 -6.95
N VAL A 138 1.64 2.23 -5.75
CA VAL A 138 1.65 0.95 -5.01
C VAL A 138 0.24 0.57 -4.57
N PHE A 139 -0.53 1.54 -4.08
CA PHE A 139 -1.93 1.35 -3.71
C PHE A 139 -2.81 0.93 -4.89
N ASP A 140 -2.70 1.62 -6.03
CA ASP A 140 -3.45 1.24 -7.24
C ASP A 140 -3.15 -0.21 -7.66
N PHE A 141 -1.87 -0.59 -7.62
CA PHE A 141 -1.50 -1.94 -7.98
C PHE A 141 -1.94 -2.98 -6.93
N ALA A 142 -1.96 -2.60 -5.65
CA ALA A 142 -2.49 -3.44 -4.57
C ALA A 142 -3.99 -3.72 -4.74
N VAL A 143 -4.78 -2.73 -5.18
CA VAL A 143 -6.20 -2.92 -5.50
C VAL A 143 -6.38 -3.89 -6.69
N ASN A 144 -5.59 -3.70 -7.75
CA ASN A 144 -5.71 -4.49 -8.99
C ASN A 144 -5.14 -5.92 -8.88
N ALA A 145 -4.08 -6.10 -8.10
CA ALA A 145 -3.26 -7.30 -8.11
C ALA A 145 -2.97 -7.88 -6.72
N GLY A 146 -3.49 -7.27 -5.66
CA GLY A 146 -3.29 -7.68 -4.27
C GLY A 146 -2.06 -7.04 -3.62
N PRO A 147 -2.11 -6.71 -2.31
CA PRO A 147 -1.02 -6.01 -1.61
C PRO A 147 0.32 -6.73 -1.70
N ALA A 148 0.34 -8.04 -1.45
CA ALA A 148 1.59 -8.80 -1.43
C ALA A 148 2.34 -8.75 -2.78
N ARG A 149 1.62 -8.75 -3.90
CA ARG A 149 2.23 -8.62 -5.22
C ARG A 149 2.74 -7.20 -5.46
N ALA A 150 1.97 -6.20 -5.05
CA ALA A 150 2.36 -4.81 -5.19
C ALA A 150 3.65 -4.50 -4.42
N VAL A 151 3.77 -5.04 -3.21
CA VAL A 151 4.98 -4.94 -2.38
C VAL A 151 6.14 -5.72 -2.98
N ALA A 152 5.93 -6.94 -3.47
CA ALA A 152 7.01 -7.72 -4.09
C ALA A 152 7.63 -7.00 -5.29
N PHE A 153 6.80 -6.35 -6.12
CA PHE A 153 7.28 -5.55 -7.24
C PHE A 153 8.04 -4.30 -6.79
N LEU A 154 7.62 -3.69 -5.67
CA LEU A 154 8.32 -2.53 -5.11
C LEU A 154 9.70 -2.96 -4.60
N GLN A 155 9.76 -4.08 -3.90
CA GLN A 155 11.00 -4.69 -3.42
C GLN A 155 11.95 -5.00 -4.59
N GLU A 156 11.46 -5.58 -5.68
CA GLU A 156 12.28 -5.81 -6.89
C GLU A 156 12.84 -4.50 -7.47
N VAL A 157 12.03 -3.44 -7.52
CA VAL A 157 12.45 -2.14 -8.06
C VAL A 157 13.58 -1.52 -7.25
N VAL A 158 13.52 -1.62 -5.92
CA VAL A 158 14.51 -1.01 -5.00
C VAL A 158 15.62 -1.98 -4.59
N GLY A 159 15.70 -3.16 -5.21
CA GLY A 159 16.75 -4.15 -4.94
C GLY A 159 16.62 -4.90 -3.61
N ALA A 160 15.46 -4.84 -2.94
CA ALA A 160 15.17 -5.60 -1.73
C ALA A 160 14.77 -7.06 -2.06
N THR A 161 14.70 -7.91 -1.03
CA THR A 161 14.19 -9.28 -1.20
C THR A 161 12.67 -9.25 -1.49
N PRO A 162 12.18 -9.82 -2.61
CA PRO A 162 10.78 -9.69 -3.03
C PRO A 162 9.87 -10.74 -2.36
N ASP A 163 9.73 -10.65 -1.03
CA ASP A 163 8.90 -11.55 -0.23
C ASP A 163 7.41 -11.13 -0.16
N GLY A 164 7.09 -9.94 -0.67
CA GLY A 164 5.74 -9.37 -0.69
C GLY A 164 5.23 -8.90 0.67
N ARG A 165 6.11 -8.77 1.67
CA ARG A 165 5.76 -8.29 3.01
C ARG A 165 6.35 -6.92 3.23
N PHE A 166 5.48 -5.92 3.39
CA PHE A 166 5.97 -4.58 3.67
C PHE A 166 6.45 -4.51 5.12
N GLY A 167 7.68 -4.01 5.31
CA GLY A 167 8.28 -3.88 6.63
C GLY A 167 9.42 -2.87 6.64
N PRO A 168 10.07 -2.69 7.81
CA PRO A 168 11.09 -1.65 7.99
C PRO A 168 12.25 -1.72 6.98
N GLN A 169 12.67 -2.93 6.58
CA GLN A 169 13.72 -3.10 5.59
C GLN A 169 13.29 -2.63 4.20
N THR A 170 12.06 -2.98 3.75
CA THR A 170 11.52 -2.48 2.48
C THR A 170 11.43 -0.96 2.49
N LEU A 171 10.92 -0.36 3.58
CA LEU A 171 10.84 1.09 3.70
C LEU A 171 12.24 1.74 3.65
N ALA A 172 13.23 1.17 4.32
CA ALA A 172 14.59 1.68 4.30
C ALA A 172 15.20 1.68 2.88
N GLU A 173 15.06 0.57 2.14
CA GLU A 173 15.54 0.51 0.75
C GLU A 173 14.80 1.49 -0.16
N VAL A 174 13.48 1.62 -0.01
CA VAL A 174 12.71 2.60 -0.79
C VAL A 174 13.18 4.03 -0.52
N LEU A 175 13.33 4.41 0.75
CA LEU A 175 13.78 5.76 1.10
C LEU A 175 15.20 6.04 0.61
N LYS A 176 16.08 5.03 0.69
CA LYS A 176 17.44 5.12 0.14
C LYS A 176 17.40 5.34 -1.38
N ASP A 177 16.64 4.53 -2.12
CA ASP A 177 16.55 4.67 -3.58
C ASP A 177 15.93 6.00 -4.01
N VAL A 178 14.87 6.45 -3.31
CA VAL A 178 14.27 7.77 -3.53
C VAL A 178 15.28 8.88 -3.26
N GLN A 179 16.14 8.75 -2.25
CA GLN A 179 17.20 9.71 -1.99
C GLN A 179 18.29 9.70 -3.07
N ASP A 180 18.65 8.52 -3.58
CA ASP A 180 19.74 8.34 -4.55
C ASP A 180 19.35 8.78 -5.97
N VAL A 181 18.13 8.44 -6.42
CA VAL A 181 17.69 8.64 -7.83
C VAL A 181 16.44 9.50 -7.99
N GLY A 182 15.80 9.92 -6.89
CA GLY A 182 14.57 10.70 -6.89
C GLY A 182 13.30 9.85 -7.01
N GLU A 183 12.23 10.28 -6.32
CA GLU A 183 10.90 9.64 -6.36
C GLU A 183 10.36 9.46 -7.80
N PRO A 184 10.45 10.44 -8.72
CA PRO A 184 9.97 10.26 -10.10
C PRO A 184 10.62 9.09 -10.83
N THR A 185 11.90 8.83 -10.57
CA THR A 185 12.63 7.71 -11.19
C THR A 185 12.11 6.38 -10.64
N VAL A 186 11.92 6.26 -9.32
CA VAL A 186 11.36 5.05 -8.69
C VAL A 186 9.94 4.79 -9.18
N ILE A 187 9.11 5.83 -9.31
CA ILE A 187 7.76 5.75 -9.89
C ILE A 187 7.82 5.19 -11.32
N ALA A 188 8.72 5.71 -12.17
CA ALA A 188 8.86 5.26 -13.55
C ALA A 188 9.31 3.79 -13.65
N LEU A 189 10.23 3.36 -12.79
CA LEU A 189 10.65 1.96 -12.69
C LEU A 189 9.49 1.05 -12.27
N TYR A 190 8.72 1.47 -11.27
CA TYR A 190 7.55 0.74 -10.80
C TYR A 190 6.42 0.67 -11.84
N GLN A 191 6.17 1.75 -12.59
CA GLN A 191 5.26 1.76 -13.74
C GLN A 191 5.66 0.70 -14.77
N LYS A 192 6.96 0.63 -15.11
CA LYS A 192 7.49 -0.33 -16.08
C LYS A 192 7.32 -1.77 -15.61
N ALA A 193 7.57 -2.03 -14.32
CA ALA A 193 7.33 -3.34 -13.72
C ALA A 193 5.85 -3.75 -13.82
N ARG A 194 4.93 -2.85 -13.44
CA ARG A 194 3.46 -3.05 -13.58
C ARG A 194 3.04 -3.32 -15.01
N GLU A 195 3.54 -2.54 -15.97
CA GLU A 195 3.27 -2.76 -17.39
C GLU A 195 3.74 -4.15 -17.86
N GLY A 196 4.95 -4.56 -17.46
CA GLY A 196 5.48 -5.90 -17.72
C GLY A 196 4.54 -6.99 -17.21
N TYR A 197 4.07 -6.85 -15.96
CA TYR A 197 3.09 -7.78 -15.39
C TYR A 197 1.79 -7.83 -16.19
N TYR A 198 1.19 -6.68 -16.53
CA TYR A 198 -0.07 -6.66 -17.29
C TYR A 198 0.06 -7.38 -18.62
N ARG A 199 1.18 -7.20 -19.33
CA ARG A 199 1.44 -7.85 -20.63
C ARG A 199 1.52 -9.38 -20.55
N THR A 200 1.81 -9.95 -19.38
CA THR A 200 1.84 -11.42 -19.20
C THR A 200 0.47 -12.04 -18.91
N ARG A 201 -0.57 -11.24 -18.67
CA ARG A 201 -1.89 -11.76 -18.28
C ARG A 201 -2.60 -12.41 -19.47
N LYS A 202 -3.20 -13.58 -19.23
CA LYS A 202 -3.95 -14.37 -20.25
C LYS A 202 -4.97 -13.55 -21.06
N MET A 203 -5.64 -12.59 -20.42
CA MET A 203 -6.68 -11.75 -21.04
C MET A 203 -6.17 -10.39 -21.55
N PHE A 204 -4.86 -10.22 -21.69
CA PHE A 204 -4.27 -8.96 -22.15
C PHE A 204 -4.78 -8.54 -23.54
N TRP A 205 -5.04 -9.48 -24.44
CA TRP A 205 -5.61 -9.20 -25.75
C TRP A 205 -6.98 -8.49 -25.67
N LYS A 206 -7.75 -8.72 -24.59
CA LYS A 206 -9.08 -8.13 -24.37
C LYS A 206 -9.02 -6.88 -23.49
N TYR A 207 -8.30 -6.93 -22.38
CA TYR A 207 -8.32 -5.88 -21.35
C TYR A 207 -7.03 -5.06 -21.26
N GLY A 208 -5.97 -5.45 -21.97
CA GLY A 208 -4.64 -4.87 -21.84
C GLY A 208 -4.58 -3.39 -22.12
N LYS A 209 -5.34 -2.89 -23.10
CA LYS A 209 -5.45 -1.45 -23.38
C LYS A 209 -5.95 -0.66 -22.16
N GLY A 210 -6.95 -1.21 -21.46
CA GLY A 210 -7.50 -0.60 -20.24
C GLY A 210 -6.50 -0.60 -19.10
N TRP A 211 -5.81 -1.71 -18.87
CA TRP A 211 -4.78 -1.81 -17.83
C TRP A 211 -3.60 -0.88 -18.07
N LEU A 212 -3.10 -0.80 -19.30
CA LEU A 212 -1.99 0.10 -19.64
C LEU A 212 -2.39 1.57 -19.53
N ARG A 213 -3.62 1.93 -19.92
CA ARG A 213 -4.13 3.30 -19.74
C ARG A 213 -4.22 3.66 -18.26
N ARG A 214 -4.81 2.81 -17.40
CA ARG A 214 -4.87 3.04 -15.95
C ARG A 214 -3.48 3.18 -15.34
N ASN A 215 -2.53 2.34 -15.75
CA ASN A 215 -1.13 2.43 -15.31
C ASN A 215 -0.51 3.79 -15.66
N ALA A 216 -0.73 4.28 -16.88
CA ALA A 216 -0.24 5.58 -17.33
C ALA A 216 -0.90 6.75 -16.58
N GLU A 217 -2.23 6.75 -16.47
CA GLU A 217 -3.00 7.80 -15.77
C GLU A 217 -2.63 7.87 -14.28
N THR A 218 -2.48 6.71 -13.62
CA THR A 218 -2.02 6.67 -12.22
C THR A 218 -0.61 7.22 -12.09
N THR A 219 0.28 6.91 -13.04
CA THR A 219 1.67 7.38 -13.00
C THR A 219 1.75 8.88 -13.23
N GLU A 220 0.95 9.44 -14.15
CA GLU A 220 0.86 10.88 -14.34
C GLU A 220 0.40 11.60 -13.05
N ALA A 221 -0.64 11.07 -12.40
CA ALA A 221 -1.11 11.61 -11.12
C ALA A 221 -0.04 11.49 -10.02
N ALA A 222 0.69 10.36 -9.96
CA ALA A 222 1.76 10.13 -9.01
C ALA A 222 2.94 11.10 -9.21
N LEU A 223 3.35 11.33 -10.47
CA LEU A 223 4.42 12.27 -10.80
C LEU A 223 4.06 13.72 -10.46
N ALA A 224 2.78 14.09 -10.54
CA ALA A 224 2.31 15.41 -10.10
C ALA A 224 2.36 15.59 -8.57
N LEU A 225 2.37 14.48 -7.81
CA LEU A 225 2.46 14.46 -6.35
C LEU A 225 3.91 14.36 -5.84
N ALA A 226 4.80 13.77 -6.65
CA ALA A 226 6.23 13.69 -6.38
C ALA A 226 6.87 15.09 -6.53
N LYS A 227 7.50 15.59 -5.46
CA LYS A 227 8.12 16.92 -5.39
C LYS A 227 9.63 16.86 -5.54
#